data_AF-A0A560X0J2-F1
#
_entry.id   AF-A0A560X0J2-F1
#
_cell.length_a   1.000
_cell.length_b   1.000
_cell.length_c   1.000
_cell.angle_alpha   90.00
_cell.angle_beta   90.00
_cell.angle_gamma   90.00
#
_symmetry.space_group_name_H-M   'P 1'
#
loop_
_entity.id
_entity.type
_entity.pdbx_description
1 polymer ?
#
loop_
_entity_poly.entity_id
_entity_poly.type
_entity_poly.pdbx_seq_one_letter_code
_entity_poly.pdbx_strand_id
1 'polypeptide(L)'
;MVAGRNGMFRRRLIAVDDARRCEAEIEDDFHHMRVWLEHDGAHVLAIGGDLPRHPWNTCPGAVAVLERELTGIALSTRIWDLPDTLHSKLHCTHMLDAALFAIAQAERGGERRYELRVPDAVAERSNPEALRDGRPMLRIDLDGDRIVAPAVMAGQDIRAIMPWARGALDDDMLEALSIMRRVISVAQRRKRNDGPVVADRVFARMVGACHTFQSVNEGNLILTSDHRAVSDHPELFSLPL
;
A
#
# COMPACT_ATOMS: atom_id res chain seq x y z
N MET A 1 17.73 21.95 14.99
CA MET A 1 16.39 21.35 15.07
C MET A 1 15.55 21.99 13.98
N VAL A 2 15.17 21.25 12.95
CA VAL A 2 14.30 21.79 11.89
C VAL A 2 12.89 21.82 12.47
N ALA A 3 12.26 22.99 12.48
CA ALA A 3 10.85 23.14 12.81
C ALA A 3 10.05 22.14 11.96
N GLY A 4 9.27 21.27 12.62
CA GLY A 4 8.52 20.21 11.96
C GLY A 4 7.64 20.80 10.87
N ARG A 5 7.66 20.21 9.67
CA ARG A 5 6.63 20.49 8.66
C ARG A 5 5.30 20.08 9.28
N ASN A 6 4.33 21.00 9.34
CA ASN A 6 2.94 20.70 9.70
C ASN A 6 2.16 20.28 8.43
N GLY A 7 2.68 19.27 7.72
CA GLY A 7 2.05 18.72 6.54
C GLY A 7 1.23 17.47 6.85
N MET A 8 0.62 16.89 5.82
CA MET A 8 -0.13 15.66 5.94
C MET A 8 -0.03 14.86 4.64
N PHE A 9 0.49 13.64 4.71
CA PHE A 9 0.46 12.71 3.59
C PHE A 9 -0.96 12.21 3.33
N ARG A 10 -1.32 12.04 2.06
CA ARG A 10 -2.60 11.50 1.64
C ARG A 10 -2.40 10.34 0.68
N ARG A 11 -3.22 9.31 0.81
CA ARG A 11 -3.37 8.25 -0.17
C ARG A 11 -4.84 7.96 -0.40
N ARG A 12 -5.23 7.72 -1.65
CA ARG A 12 -6.52 7.16 -2.00
C ARG A 12 -6.36 5.74 -2.54
N LEU A 13 -7.33 4.90 -2.22
CA LEU A 13 -7.53 3.62 -2.85
C LEU A 13 -8.99 3.52 -3.29
N ILE A 14 -9.22 2.92 -4.45
CA ILE A 14 -10.55 2.59 -4.93
C ILE A 14 -10.47 1.21 -5.55
N ALA A 15 -11.47 0.37 -5.29
CA ALA A 15 -11.66 -0.86 -6.03
C ALA A 15 -13.12 -0.96 -6.46
N VAL A 16 -13.34 -1.28 -7.72
CA VAL A 16 -14.65 -1.44 -8.35
C VAL A 16 -14.69 -2.81 -8.98
N ASP A 17 -15.71 -3.59 -8.63
CA ASP A 17 -15.99 -4.89 -9.19
C ASP A 17 -17.30 -4.87 -9.98
N ASP A 18 -17.25 -5.37 -11.21
CA ASP A 18 -18.40 -5.50 -12.12
C ASP A 18 -18.84 -6.96 -12.35
N ALA A 19 -18.71 -7.79 -11.32
CA ALA A 19 -19.04 -9.21 -11.24
C ALA A 19 -18.10 -10.19 -11.94
N ARG A 20 -17.35 -9.77 -12.97
CA ARG A 20 -16.31 -10.61 -13.59
C ARG A 20 -14.95 -9.95 -13.68
N ARG A 21 -14.89 -8.65 -13.44
CA ARG A 21 -13.66 -7.88 -13.45
C ARG A 21 -13.66 -6.94 -12.27
N CYS A 22 -12.55 -6.97 -11.53
CA CYS A 22 -12.27 -5.98 -10.51
C CYS A 22 -11.08 -5.14 -10.91
N GLU A 23 -11.23 -3.82 -10.80
CA GLU A 23 -10.15 -2.86 -10.97
C GLU A 23 -9.90 -2.14 -9.64
N ALA A 24 -8.63 -2.04 -9.26
CA ALA A 24 -8.19 -1.32 -8.06
C ALA A 24 -7.11 -0.30 -8.42
N GLU A 25 -7.24 0.90 -7.89
CA GLU A 25 -6.27 1.98 -8.04
C GLU A 25 -5.73 2.42 -6.67
N ILE A 26 -4.43 2.71 -6.61
CA ILE A 26 -3.79 3.37 -5.48
C ILE A 26 -3.09 4.62 -5.98
N GLU A 27 -3.34 5.75 -5.31
CA GLU A 27 -2.67 7.02 -5.62
C GLU A 27 -2.21 7.79 -4.37
N ASP A 28 -0.97 8.25 -4.38
CA ASP A 28 -0.36 9.16 -3.40
C ASP A 28 0.79 9.99 -4.02
N ASP A 29 1.59 10.70 -3.21
CA ASP A 29 2.66 11.56 -3.71
C ASP A 29 3.66 10.87 -4.65
N PHE A 30 3.98 9.61 -4.38
CA PHE A 30 5.06 8.86 -4.99
C PHE A 30 4.56 7.72 -5.88
N HIS A 31 3.29 7.35 -5.76
CA HIS A 31 2.73 6.19 -6.42
C HIS A 31 1.39 6.53 -7.09
N HIS A 32 1.21 6.03 -8.31
CA HIS A 32 -0.07 5.86 -8.97
C HIS A 32 0.02 4.50 -9.67
N MET A 33 -0.79 3.55 -9.24
CA MET A 33 -0.83 2.22 -9.83
C MET A 33 -2.26 1.72 -9.93
N ARG A 34 -2.50 0.92 -10.96
CA ARG A 34 -3.76 0.26 -11.25
C ARG A 34 -3.49 -1.22 -11.34
N VAL A 35 -4.32 -2.02 -10.70
CA VAL A 35 -4.37 -3.47 -10.85
C VAL A 35 -5.76 -3.81 -11.33
N TRP A 36 -5.84 -4.74 -12.28
CA TRP A 36 -7.10 -5.32 -12.70
C TRP A 36 -7.00 -6.83 -12.58
N LEU A 37 -8.12 -7.48 -12.30
CA LEU A 37 -8.24 -8.93 -12.35
C LEU A 37 -9.57 -9.34 -12.97
N GLU A 38 -9.56 -10.51 -13.61
CA GLU A 38 -10.77 -11.22 -14.04
C GLU A 38 -10.98 -12.42 -13.12
N HIS A 39 -12.23 -12.76 -12.81
CA HIS A 39 -12.57 -13.86 -11.90
C HIS A 39 -13.85 -14.59 -12.31
N ASP A 40 -14.00 -15.83 -11.83
CA ASP A 40 -15.20 -16.65 -12.01
C ASP A 40 -16.18 -16.57 -10.82
N GLY A 41 -15.91 -15.66 -9.88
CA GLY A 41 -16.63 -15.54 -8.61
C GLY A 41 -16.07 -16.41 -7.48
N ALA A 42 -15.03 -17.20 -7.73
CA ALA A 42 -14.33 -17.99 -6.72
C ALA A 42 -12.81 -17.93 -6.84
N HIS A 43 -12.26 -17.75 -8.05
CA HIS A 43 -10.83 -17.71 -8.33
C HIS A 43 -10.47 -16.60 -9.32
N VAL A 44 -9.22 -16.13 -9.20
CA VAL A 44 -8.61 -15.23 -10.19
C VAL A 44 -8.32 -16.00 -11.47
N LEU A 45 -8.86 -15.55 -12.60
CA LEU A 45 -8.63 -16.12 -13.93
C LEU A 45 -7.47 -15.44 -14.66
N ALA A 46 -7.34 -14.13 -14.48
CA ALA A 46 -6.27 -13.31 -15.02
C ALA A 46 -6.06 -12.09 -14.13
N ILE A 47 -4.86 -11.53 -14.11
CA ILE A 47 -4.52 -10.34 -13.33
C ILE A 47 -3.40 -9.58 -14.04
N GLY A 48 -3.43 -8.26 -13.97
CA GLY A 48 -2.40 -7.40 -14.54
C GLY A 48 -2.41 -6.03 -13.89
N GLY A 49 -1.66 -5.08 -14.45
CA GLY A 49 -1.68 -3.73 -13.93
C GLY A 49 -0.77 -2.76 -14.66
N ASP A 50 -0.96 -1.49 -14.33
CA ASP A 50 -0.21 -0.35 -14.85
C ASP A 50 0.35 0.47 -13.67
N LEU A 51 1.51 1.10 -13.89
CA LEU A 51 2.08 2.02 -12.91
C LEU A 51 2.28 3.38 -13.56
N PRO A 52 1.26 4.24 -13.66
CA PRO A 52 1.43 5.60 -14.18
C PRO A 52 2.49 6.42 -13.42
N ARG A 53 2.66 6.16 -12.12
CA ARG A 53 3.70 6.80 -11.29
C ARG A 53 4.29 5.77 -10.33
N HIS A 54 5.61 5.63 -10.35
CA HIS A 54 6.34 4.69 -9.52
C HIS A 54 7.71 5.28 -9.21
N PRO A 55 8.34 4.94 -8.07
CA PRO A 55 9.62 5.55 -7.66
C PRO A 55 10.87 4.96 -8.32
N TRP A 56 10.80 3.76 -8.90
CA TRP A 56 11.96 3.13 -9.53
C TRP A 56 11.61 2.60 -10.90
N ASN A 57 12.50 2.79 -11.88
CA ASN A 57 12.34 2.28 -13.25
C ASN A 57 12.06 0.76 -13.32
N THR A 58 12.47 -0.03 -12.32
CA THR A 58 12.24 -1.49 -12.29
C THR A 58 10.89 -1.89 -11.69
N CYS A 59 10.15 -0.96 -11.06
CA CYS A 59 8.86 -1.28 -10.45
C CYS A 59 7.84 -1.92 -11.42
N PRO A 60 7.72 -1.50 -12.70
CA PRO A 60 6.79 -2.11 -13.65
C PRO A 60 7.01 -3.60 -13.91
N GLY A 61 8.23 -4.13 -13.70
CA GLY A 61 8.50 -5.56 -13.83
C GLY A 61 7.73 -6.44 -12.82
N ALA A 62 7.15 -5.84 -11.78
CA ALA A 62 6.35 -6.55 -10.79
C ALA A 62 5.01 -7.06 -11.33
N VAL A 63 4.52 -6.55 -12.47
CA VAL A 63 3.26 -7.01 -13.09
C VAL A 63 3.33 -8.49 -13.45
N ALA A 64 4.43 -8.93 -14.08
CA ALA A 64 4.66 -10.33 -14.41
C ALA A 64 4.75 -11.24 -13.16
N VAL A 65 5.09 -10.68 -11.99
CA VAL A 65 5.08 -11.42 -10.72
C VAL A 65 3.66 -11.59 -10.20
N LEU A 66 2.78 -10.59 -10.35
CA LEU A 66 1.35 -10.75 -10.04
C LEU A 66 0.73 -11.85 -10.91
N GLU A 67 0.89 -11.75 -12.22
CA GLU A 67 0.39 -12.73 -13.19
C GLU A 67 0.77 -14.17 -12.80
N ARG A 68 2.05 -14.38 -12.50
CA ARG A 68 2.57 -15.70 -12.17
C ARG A 68 2.06 -16.25 -10.83
N GLU A 69 2.03 -15.42 -9.78
CA GLU A 69 1.80 -15.91 -8.41
C GLU A 69 0.32 -15.83 -7.98
N LEU A 70 -0.49 -14.98 -8.64
CA LEU A 70 -1.87 -14.71 -8.24
C LEU A 70 -2.92 -15.27 -9.21
N THR A 71 -2.55 -15.72 -10.41
CA THR A 71 -3.50 -16.43 -11.27
C THR A 71 -3.88 -17.78 -10.64
N GLY A 72 -5.18 -18.07 -10.58
CA GLY A 72 -5.74 -19.31 -10.03
C GLY A 72 -5.91 -19.35 -8.52
N ILE A 73 -5.53 -18.29 -7.78
CA ILE A 73 -5.78 -18.25 -6.33
C ILE A 73 -7.26 -18.02 -6.06
N ALA A 74 -7.73 -18.50 -4.91
CA ALA A 74 -9.08 -18.24 -4.44
C ALA A 74 -9.28 -16.76 -4.11
N LEU A 75 -10.49 -16.26 -4.39
CA LEU A 75 -10.95 -15.00 -3.86
C LEU A 75 -11.19 -15.13 -2.35
N SER A 76 -10.95 -14.04 -1.62
CA SER A 76 -11.16 -13.99 -0.17
C SER A 76 -11.31 -12.54 0.27
N THR A 77 -12.34 -12.25 1.07
CA THR A 77 -12.48 -10.94 1.71
C THR A 77 -11.44 -10.71 2.81
N ARG A 78 -10.78 -11.77 3.28
CA ARG A 78 -9.73 -11.67 4.29
C ARG A 78 -8.40 -11.35 3.63
N ILE A 79 -7.91 -10.11 3.81
CA ILE A 79 -6.61 -9.74 3.26
C ILE A 79 -5.50 -10.64 3.85
N TRP A 80 -4.52 -10.98 3.02
CA TRP A 80 -3.43 -11.92 3.34
C TRP A 80 -3.89 -13.35 3.65
N ASP A 81 -5.10 -13.72 3.23
CA ASP A 81 -5.51 -15.11 3.11
C ASP A 81 -4.99 -15.67 1.78
N LEU A 82 -3.71 -16.02 1.78
CA LEU A 82 -2.95 -16.40 0.59
C LEU A 82 -2.31 -17.77 0.80
N PRO A 83 -2.06 -18.53 -0.28
CA PRO A 83 -1.31 -19.77 -0.19
C PRO A 83 0.08 -19.54 0.44
N ASP A 84 0.54 -20.49 1.27
CA ASP A 84 1.88 -20.46 1.84
C ASP A 84 3.00 -20.47 0.78
N THR A 85 2.67 -20.88 -0.45
CA THR A 85 3.57 -20.87 -1.60
C THR A 85 3.78 -19.49 -2.20
N LEU A 86 3.03 -18.47 -1.80
CA LEU A 86 3.16 -17.11 -2.32
C LEU A 86 4.40 -16.42 -1.76
N HIS A 87 5.27 -15.95 -2.66
CA HIS A 87 6.50 -15.28 -2.27
C HIS A 87 6.33 -13.76 -2.23
N SER A 88 5.68 -13.26 -1.18
CA SER A 88 5.32 -11.82 -1.04
C SER A 88 6.48 -10.83 -1.29
N LYS A 89 7.72 -11.21 -0.94
CA LYS A 89 8.93 -10.38 -1.15
C LYS A 89 9.36 -10.25 -2.62
N LEU A 90 8.92 -11.14 -3.51
CA LEU A 90 9.18 -11.04 -4.95
C LEU A 90 8.31 -9.96 -5.61
N HIS A 91 7.21 -9.57 -4.98
CA HIS A 91 6.31 -8.54 -5.50
C HIS A 91 6.82 -7.14 -5.18
N CYS A 92 6.39 -6.16 -5.97
CA CYS A 92 6.38 -4.79 -5.47
C CYS A 92 5.32 -4.72 -4.37
N THR A 93 5.72 -4.34 -3.17
CA THR A 93 4.84 -4.37 -1.99
C THR A 93 3.58 -3.53 -2.18
N HIS A 94 3.67 -2.37 -2.83
CA HIS A 94 2.52 -1.52 -3.09
C HIS A 94 1.54 -2.11 -4.12
N MET A 95 2.08 -2.77 -5.14
CA MET A 95 1.26 -3.41 -6.17
C MET A 95 0.62 -4.70 -5.65
N LEU A 96 1.31 -5.45 -4.77
CA LEU A 96 0.70 -6.55 -4.04
C LEU A 96 -0.45 -6.04 -3.15
N ASP A 97 -0.26 -4.96 -2.40
CA ASP A 97 -1.34 -4.40 -1.59
C ASP A 97 -2.57 -4.01 -2.46
N ALA A 98 -2.35 -3.44 -3.65
CA ALA A 98 -3.44 -3.14 -4.62
C ALA A 98 -4.13 -4.40 -5.13
N ALA A 99 -3.37 -5.44 -5.47
CA ALA A 99 -3.90 -6.73 -5.92
C ALA A 99 -4.72 -7.42 -4.85
N LEU A 100 -4.24 -7.45 -3.59
CA LEU A 100 -4.99 -8.05 -2.49
C LEU A 100 -6.27 -7.28 -2.19
N PHE A 101 -6.25 -5.96 -2.35
CA PHE A 101 -7.46 -5.14 -2.25
C PHE A 101 -8.45 -5.45 -3.37
N ALA A 102 -7.98 -5.62 -4.61
CA ALA A 102 -8.82 -6.05 -5.74
C ALA A 102 -9.42 -7.44 -5.52
N ILE A 103 -8.64 -8.42 -5.04
CA ILE A 103 -9.09 -9.78 -4.74
C ILE A 103 -10.19 -9.78 -3.66
N ALA A 104 -9.98 -9.02 -2.58
CA ALA A 104 -10.97 -8.90 -1.53
C ALA A 104 -12.24 -8.18 -2.01
N GLN A 105 -12.10 -7.22 -2.93
CA GLN A 105 -13.23 -6.51 -3.52
C GLN A 105 -14.00 -7.39 -4.53
N ALA A 106 -13.32 -8.24 -5.30
CA ALA A 106 -13.95 -9.17 -6.22
C ALA A 106 -14.82 -10.22 -5.51
N GLU A 107 -14.38 -10.71 -4.34
CA GLU A 107 -15.21 -11.59 -3.48
C GLU A 107 -16.44 -10.83 -2.93
N ARG A 108 -16.25 -9.56 -2.59
CA ARG A 108 -17.29 -8.72 -1.97
C ARG A 108 -18.32 -8.22 -2.97
N GLY A 109 -17.90 -7.95 -4.20
CA GLY A 109 -18.65 -7.25 -5.23
C GLY A 109 -18.84 -5.75 -4.96
N GLY A 110 -19.17 -5.01 -6.02
CA GLY A 110 -19.50 -3.58 -5.94
C GLY A 110 -18.26 -2.70 -5.80
N GLU A 111 -18.37 -1.62 -5.03
CA GLU A 111 -17.31 -0.61 -4.91
C GLU A 111 -16.89 -0.38 -3.46
N ARG A 112 -15.59 -0.13 -3.26
CA ARG A 112 -15.01 0.30 -1.99
C ARG A 112 -13.93 1.36 -2.20
N ARG A 113 -13.98 2.42 -1.39
CA ARG A 113 -13.00 3.52 -1.40
C ARG A 113 -12.36 3.71 -0.05
N TYR A 114 -11.05 3.94 -0.03
CA TYR A 114 -10.33 4.41 1.14
C TYR A 114 -9.67 5.76 0.88
N GLU A 115 -9.78 6.66 1.86
CA GLU A 115 -9.00 7.89 1.95
C GLU A 115 -8.17 7.85 3.22
N LEU A 116 -6.85 7.88 3.09
CA LEU A 116 -5.93 7.86 4.22
C LEU A 116 -5.22 9.20 4.37
N ARG A 117 -5.00 9.56 5.63
CA ARG A 117 -4.36 10.79 6.06
C ARG A 117 -3.33 10.46 7.11
N VAL A 118 -2.08 10.84 6.89
CA VAL A 118 -0.99 10.66 7.86
C VAL A 118 -0.37 12.02 8.13
N PRO A 119 -0.77 12.67 9.24
CA PRO A 119 -0.13 13.92 9.66
C PRO A 119 1.37 13.72 9.89
N ASP A 120 2.17 14.70 9.50
CA ASP A 120 3.58 14.73 9.84
C ASP A 120 3.73 14.70 11.37
N ALA A 121 4.66 13.89 11.88
CA ALA A 121 4.76 13.71 13.33
C ALA A 121 5.34 14.95 14.02
N VAL A 122 4.76 15.31 15.16
CA VAL A 122 5.24 16.37 16.04
C VAL A 122 5.71 15.72 17.34
N ALA A 123 6.98 15.90 17.68
CA ALA A 123 7.60 15.22 18.83
C ALA A 123 7.34 13.70 18.84
N GLU A 124 7.57 13.05 17.69
CA GLU A 124 7.32 11.61 17.43
C GLU A 124 5.84 11.17 17.47
N ARG A 125 4.90 12.07 17.77
CA ARG A 125 3.46 11.76 17.78
C ARG A 125 2.82 12.03 16.42
N SER A 126 2.00 11.11 15.95
CA SER A 126 1.14 11.29 14.78
C SER A 126 -0.18 10.55 15.00
N ASN A 127 -1.26 11.02 14.36
CA ASN A 127 -2.59 10.43 14.45
C ASN A 127 -3.14 10.03 13.05
N PRO A 128 -2.60 8.99 12.40
CA PRO A 128 -3.12 8.53 11.12
C PRO A 128 -4.61 8.17 11.14
N GLU A 129 -5.31 8.52 10.05
CA GLU A 129 -6.74 8.30 9.88
C GLU A 129 -7.06 7.68 8.53
N ALA A 130 -7.99 6.74 8.51
CA ALA A 130 -8.57 6.15 7.32
C ALA A 130 -10.09 6.31 7.33
N LEU A 131 -10.62 6.84 6.23
CA LEU A 131 -12.03 6.85 5.92
C LEU A 131 -12.30 5.75 4.91
N ARG A 132 -13.40 5.02 5.08
CA ARG A 132 -13.94 4.06 4.12
C ARG A 132 -15.27 4.60 3.61
N ASP A 133 -15.39 4.75 2.29
CA ASP A 133 -16.59 5.28 1.63
C ASP A 133 -17.07 6.62 2.25
N GLY A 134 -16.10 7.49 2.54
CA GLY A 134 -16.32 8.80 3.17
C GLY A 134 -16.63 8.77 4.67
N ARG A 135 -16.68 7.59 5.32
CA ARG A 135 -16.96 7.45 6.76
C ARG A 135 -15.68 7.09 7.54
N PRO A 136 -15.44 7.68 8.72
CA PRO A 136 -14.32 7.29 9.56
C PRO A 136 -14.33 5.78 9.87
N MET A 137 -13.22 5.10 9.61
CA MET A 137 -13.08 3.65 9.80
C MET A 137 -12.02 3.33 10.86
N LEU A 138 -10.84 3.94 10.75
CA LEU A 138 -9.71 3.65 11.63
C LEU A 138 -8.93 4.93 11.93
N ARG A 139 -8.66 5.19 13.21
CA ARG A 139 -7.71 6.20 13.66
C ARG A 139 -6.73 5.54 14.62
N ILE A 140 -5.44 5.77 14.41
CA ILE A 140 -4.37 5.25 15.26
C ILE A 140 -3.62 6.44 15.84
N ASP A 141 -3.36 6.45 17.14
CA ASP A 141 -2.44 7.40 17.75
C ASP A 141 -1.09 6.71 17.94
N LEU A 142 -0.03 7.29 17.39
CA LEU A 142 1.33 6.76 17.38
C LEU A 142 2.27 7.53 18.30
N ASP A 143 3.23 6.80 18.86
CA ASP A 143 4.46 7.28 19.51
C ASP A 143 5.65 6.63 18.84
N GLY A 144 6.27 7.31 17.87
CA GLY A 144 7.17 6.67 16.93
C GLY A 144 6.45 5.56 16.15
N ASP A 145 6.93 4.32 16.27
CA ASP A 145 6.31 3.13 15.66
C ASP A 145 5.32 2.41 16.60
N ARG A 146 5.17 2.87 17.86
CA ARG A 146 4.29 2.24 18.86
C ARG A 146 2.87 2.78 18.75
N ILE A 147 1.88 1.90 18.75
CA ILE A 147 0.47 2.28 18.85
C ILE A 147 0.11 2.58 20.31
N VAL A 148 -0.47 3.75 20.54
CA VAL A 148 -0.98 4.21 21.83
C VAL A 148 -2.51 4.06 21.91
N ALA A 149 -3.19 4.34 20.81
CA ALA A 149 -4.63 4.14 20.64
C ALA A 149 -4.92 3.62 19.23
N PRO A 150 -6.02 2.86 19.03
CA PRO A 150 -7.04 2.48 20.01
C PRO A 150 -6.56 1.39 20.98
N ALA A 151 -7.26 1.25 22.12
CA ALA A 151 -6.86 0.35 23.21
C ALA A 151 -6.64 -1.11 22.76
N VAL A 152 -7.44 -1.60 21.81
CA VAL A 152 -7.31 -2.96 21.25
C VAL A 152 -5.97 -3.21 20.56
N MET A 153 -5.32 -2.15 20.04
CA MET A 153 -4.02 -2.22 19.36
C MET A 153 -2.90 -1.58 20.19
N ALA A 154 -3.20 -1.04 21.37
CA ALA A 154 -2.23 -0.34 22.20
C ALA A 154 -1.07 -1.27 22.58
N GLY A 155 0.15 -0.75 22.54
CA GLY A 155 1.35 -1.52 22.81
C GLY A 155 1.90 -2.28 21.60
N GLN A 156 1.17 -2.40 20.49
CA GLN A 156 1.69 -3.04 19.28
C GLN A 156 2.67 -2.13 18.52
N ASP A 157 3.66 -2.73 17.86
CA ASP A 157 4.53 -2.04 16.91
C ASP A 157 3.88 -2.07 15.52
N ILE A 158 3.57 -0.91 14.95
CA ILE A 158 2.86 -0.80 13.66
C ILE A 158 3.61 -1.51 12.52
N ARG A 159 4.93 -1.61 12.58
CA ARG A 159 5.75 -2.25 11.54
C ARG A 159 5.67 -3.77 11.62
N ALA A 160 5.44 -4.32 12.82
CA ALA A 160 5.42 -5.76 13.09
C ALA A 160 4.04 -6.30 13.48
N ILE A 161 2.97 -5.50 13.40
CA ILE A 161 1.63 -5.85 13.92
C ILE A 161 0.92 -6.99 13.19
N MET A 162 1.27 -7.27 11.93
CA MET A 162 0.47 -8.15 11.05
C MET A 162 0.26 -9.58 11.59
N PRO A 163 1.25 -10.27 12.18
CA PRO A 163 1.04 -11.61 12.75
C PRO A 163 -0.02 -11.63 13.86
N TRP A 164 -0.04 -10.63 14.74
CA TRP A 164 -1.08 -10.49 15.76
C TRP A 164 -2.42 -10.12 15.13
N ALA A 165 -2.43 -9.14 14.22
CA ALA A 165 -3.64 -8.63 13.59
C ALA A 165 -4.42 -9.74 12.87
N ARG A 166 -3.71 -10.65 12.19
CA ARG A 166 -4.30 -11.81 11.48
C ARG A 166 -5.00 -12.81 12.41
N GLY A 167 -4.79 -12.77 13.72
CA GLY A 167 -5.53 -13.62 14.68
C GLY A 167 -6.57 -12.83 15.49
N ALA A 168 -6.41 -11.52 15.61
CA ALA A 168 -7.17 -10.69 16.55
C ALA A 168 -8.25 -9.81 15.90
N LEU A 169 -8.10 -9.48 14.61
CA LEU A 169 -8.97 -8.54 13.92
C LEU A 169 -9.89 -9.24 12.92
N ASP A 170 -11.09 -8.71 12.77
CA ASP A 170 -12.00 -9.05 11.68
C ASP A 170 -11.44 -8.61 10.32
N ASP A 171 -12.07 -9.07 9.23
CA ASP A 171 -11.57 -8.87 7.87
C ASP A 171 -11.49 -7.39 7.49
N ASP A 172 -12.51 -6.61 7.86
CA ASP A 172 -12.60 -5.19 7.52
C ASP A 172 -11.54 -4.36 8.28
N MET A 173 -11.31 -4.62 9.56
CA MET A 173 -10.29 -3.94 10.34
C MET A 173 -8.88 -4.39 9.95
N LEU A 174 -8.69 -5.68 9.61
CA LEU A 174 -7.43 -6.20 9.11
C LEU A 174 -7.04 -5.56 7.76
N GLU A 175 -8.00 -5.42 6.85
CA GLU A 175 -7.84 -4.72 5.57
C GLU A 175 -7.43 -3.26 5.79
N ALA A 176 -8.21 -2.52 6.58
CA ALA A 176 -7.93 -1.12 6.89
C ALA A 176 -6.56 -0.92 7.57
N LEU A 177 -6.21 -1.79 8.54
CA LEU A 177 -4.92 -1.75 9.22
C LEU A 177 -3.76 -2.08 8.27
N SER A 178 -3.92 -3.07 7.39
CA SER A 178 -2.89 -3.43 6.42
C SER A 178 -2.57 -2.27 5.48
N ILE A 179 -3.61 -1.62 4.94
CA ILE A 179 -3.48 -0.43 4.11
C ILE A 179 -2.82 0.70 4.91
N MET A 180 -3.33 1.00 6.11
CA MET A 180 -2.80 2.05 6.99
C MET A 180 -1.32 1.86 7.30
N ARG A 181 -0.92 0.64 7.66
CA ARG A 181 0.49 0.29 7.93
C ARG A 181 1.40 0.62 6.74
N ARG A 182 0.96 0.32 5.51
CA ARG A 182 1.72 0.68 4.31
C ARG A 182 1.83 2.19 4.16
N VAL A 183 0.71 2.89 4.29
CA VAL A 183 0.65 4.36 4.14
C VAL A 183 1.57 5.06 5.13
N ILE A 184 1.58 4.63 6.40
CA ILE A 184 2.51 5.14 7.42
C ILE A 184 3.97 4.94 6.97
N SER A 185 4.32 3.75 6.47
CA SER A 185 5.68 3.47 5.97
C SER A 185 6.07 4.36 4.78
N VAL A 186 5.14 4.69 3.89
CA VAL A 186 5.41 5.54 2.72
C VAL A 186 5.49 7.01 3.12
N ALA A 187 4.62 7.47 4.01
CA ALA A 187 4.59 8.85 4.52
C ALA A 187 5.93 9.26 5.15
N GLN A 188 6.69 8.31 5.74
CA GLN A 188 8.04 8.57 6.25
C GLN A 188 9.00 9.14 5.20
N ARG A 189 8.76 8.93 3.89
CA ARG A 189 9.57 9.56 2.83
C ARG A 189 9.42 11.08 2.79
N ARG A 190 8.28 11.67 3.19
CA ARG A 190 8.13 13.13 3.27
C ARG A 190 9.07 13.77 4.30
N LYS A 191 9.42 13.03 5.35
CA LYS A 191 10.31 13.47 6.43
C LYS A 191 11.79 13.42 6.04
N ARG A 192 12.13 12.59 5.06
CA ARG A 192 13.51 12.36 4.62
C ARG A 192 13.99 13.52 3.77
N ASN A 193 14.64 14.50 4.41
CA ASN A 193 15.37 15.58 3.75
C ASN A 193 16.80 15.11 3.42
N ASP A 194 16.91 13.97 2.74
CA ASP A 194 18.11 13.12 2.74
C ASP A 194 19.02 13.38 1.52
N GLY A 195 19.25 14.64 1.14
CA GLY A 195 20.15 14.95 0.01
C GLY A 195 19.81 14.17 -1.29
N PRO A 196 20.78 13.97 -2.20
CA PRO A 196 20.54 13.18 -3.41
C PRO A 196 20.34 11.69 -3.06
N VAL A 197 19.27 11.10 -3.58
CA VAL A 197 19.04 9.65 -3.48
C VAL A 197 20.08 8.93 -4.35
N VAL A 198 20.93 8.13 -3.72
CA VAL A 198 21.91 7.28 -4.40
C VAL A 198 21.36 5.86 -4.48
N ALA A 199 21.03 5.41 -5.69
CA ALA A 199 20.36 4.13 -5.94
C ALA A 199 21.04 2.95 -5.25
N ASP A 200 22.37 2.80 -5.41
CA ASP A 200 23.13 1.70 -4.81
C ASP A 200 23.07 1.67 -3.28
N ARG A 201 23.08 2.84 -2.63
CA ARG A 201 22.95 2.93 -1.17
C ARG A 201 21.57 2.53 -0.69
N VAL A 202 20.53 2.87 -1.46
CA VAL A 202 19.17 2.42 -1.16
C VAL A 202 19.05 0.92 -1.37
N PHE A 203 19.57 0.41 -2.49
CA PHE A 203 19.57 -1.01 -2.82
C PHE A 203 20.22 -1.82 -1.71
N ALA A 204 21.45 -1.49 -1.31
CA ALA A 204 22.20 -2.20 -0.27
C ALA A 204 21.45 -2.30 1.08
N ARG A 205 20.60 -1.31 1.41
CA ARG A 205 19.78 -1.32 2.64
C ARG A 205 18.48 -2.10 2.51
N MET A 206 18.02 -2.32 1.28
CA MET A 206 16.68 -2.82 0.98
C MET A 206 16.71 -4.15 0.22
N VAL A 207 17.88 -4.79 0.08
CA VAL A 207 18.04 -6.06 -0.65
C VAL A 207 16.97 -7.07 -0.22
N GLY A 208 16.24 -7.59 -1.20
CA GLY A 208 15.17 -8.56 -1.01
C GLY A 208 13.87 -8.01 -0.40
N ALA A 209 13.73 -6.69 -0.20
CA ALA A 209 12.55 -6.11 0.44
C ALA A 209 11.31 -6.08 -0.46
N CYS A 210 11.50 -6.00 -1.79
CA CYS A 210 10.44 -6.06 -2.80
C CYS A 210 11.05 -6.37 -4.19
N HIS A 211 10.21 -6.47 -5.22
CA HIS A 211 10.60 -6.69 -6.62
C HIS A 211 11.82 -5.85 -7.07
N THR A 212 11.77 -4.53 -6.87
CA THR A 212 12.85 -3.62 -7.28
C THR A 212 14.19 -3.95 -6.62
N PHE A 213 14.19 -4.46 -5.39
CA PHE A 213 15.40 -4.72 -4.63
C PHE A 213 15.85 -6.20 -4.66
N GLN A 214 15.36 -6.98 -5.62
CA GLN A 214 15.92 -8.30 -5.89
C GLN A 214 17.32 -8.17 -6.51
N SER A 215 18.21 -9.14 -6.26
CA SER A 215 19.59 -9.15 -6.76
C SER A 215 19.69 -9.00 -8.28
N VAL A 216 18.73 -9.53 -9.03
CA VAL A 216 18.65 -9.40 -10.50
C VAL A 216 18.58 -7.94 -10.97
N ASN A 217 18.14 -7.02 -10.11
CA ASN A 217 18.01 -5.60 -10.43
C ASN A 217 19.21 -4.76 -9.93
N GLU A 218 20.20 -5.36 -9.25
CA GLU A 218 21.37 -4.65 -8.76
C GLU A 218 22.09 -3.88 -9.89
N GLY A 219 22.46 -2.62 -9.63
CA GLY A 219 23.10 -1.74 -10.61
C GLY A 219 22.17 -1.15 -11.69
N ASN A 220 20.89 -1.57 -11.75
CA ASN A 220 19.93 -1.12 -12.76
C ASN A 220 18.86 -0.15 -12.22
N LEU A 221 18.95 0.25 -10.95
CA LEU A 221 17.97 1.13 -10.30
C LEU A 221 18.18 2.59 -10.68
N ILE A 222 17.14 3.18 -11.26
CA ILE A 222 17.06 4.62 -11.51
C ILE A 222 15.85 5.14 -10.74
N LEU A 223 16.08 6.10 -9.84
CA LEU A 223 15.00 6.84 -9.20
C LEU A 223 14.33 7.71 -10.27
N THR A 224 13.04 7.47 -10.47
CA THR A 224 12.21 8.32 -11.32
C THR A 224 11.88 9.61 -10.54
N SER A 225 12.04 10.76 -11.16
CA SER A 225 11.73 12.06 -10.54
C SER A 225 10.23 12.41 -10.58
N ASP A 226 9.37 11.41 -10.79
CA ASP A 226 7.92 11.59 -10.92
C ASP A 226 7.27 11.58 -9.54
N HIS A 227 7.24 12.75 -8.90
CA HIS A 227 6.55 13.00 -7.65
C HIS A 227 5.48 14.07 -7.88
N ARG A 228 4.25 13.81 -7.44
CA ARG A 228 3.14 14.76 -7.52
C ARG A 228 2.72 15.13 -6.11
N ALA A 229 2.70 16.40 -5.76
CA ALA A 229 2.38 16.84 -4.39
C ALA A 229 0.87 16.76 -4.05
N VAL A 230 0.19 15.64 -4.36
CA VAL A 230 -1.26 15.44 -4.14
C VAL A 230 -1.66 15.54 -2.66
N SER A 231 -0.73 15.26 -1.76
CA SER A 231 -0.96 15.41 -0.32
C SER A 231 -1.20 16.85 0.12
N ASP A 232 -0.46 17.79 -0.47
CA ASP A 232 -0.59 19.22 -0.19
C ASP A 232 -1.64 19.87 -1.12
N HIS A 233 -1.98 19.18 -2.22
CA HIS A 233 -2.93 19.59 -3.27
C HIS A 233 -3.90 18.44 -3.63
N PRO A 234 -4.89 18.11 -2.77
CA PRO A 234 -5.78 16.97 -2.99
C PRO A 234 -6.67 17.11 -4.24
N GLU A 235 -6.80 18.29 -4.82
CA GLU A 235 -7.42 18.51 -6.13
C GLU A 235 -6.60 17.94 -7.30
N LEU A 236 -5.31 17.69 -7.09
CA LEU A 236 -4.42 17.10 -8.09
C LEU A 236 -4.51 15.57 -8.12
N PHE A 237 -5.35 14.98 -7.31
CA PHE A 237 -5.65 13.57 -7.44
C PHE A 237 -6.26 13.28 -8.82
N SER A 238 -5.88 12.15 -9.42
CA SER A 238 -6.43 11.71 -10.70
C SER A 238 -7.94 11.45 -10.55
N LEU A 239 -8.70 11.59 -11.64
CA LEU A 239 -10.10 11.15 -11.63
C LEU A 239 -10.12 9.65 -11.33
N PRO A 240 -10.96 9.19 -10.39
CA PRO A 240 -11.07 7.78 -10.08
C PRO A 240 -11.56 6.98 -11.30
N LEU A 241 -11.31 5.66 -11.27
CA LEU A 241 -11.74 4.67 -12.26
C LEU A 241 -13.20 4.86 -12.70
#